data_AF-A0A6M0SMW9-F1
#
_entry.id   AF-A0A6M0SMW9-F1
#
_cell.length_a   1.000
_cell.length_b   1.000
_cell.length_c   1.000
_cell.angle_alpha   90.00
_cell.angle_beta   90.00
_cell.angle_gamma   90.00
#
_symmetry.space_group_name_H-M   'P 1'
#
loop_
_entity.id
_entity.type
_entity.pdbx_description
1 polymer ?
#
loop_
_entity_poly.entity_id
_entity_poly.type
_entity_poly.pdbx_seq_one_letter_code
_entity_poly.pdbx_strand_id
1 'polypeptide(L)'
;MNKSEILKNMKRIELKRKIKQIEKEKSDLIEANNKYTKEHLEIAEFELRKIAFENSTIKEFVNLSGLLIKYTNNTGRLAGYKHKNKILEIDEEYFIKCKSREGINNKFIETLQHELIHYYCDENLDKFSLYSGADSSPIFHSVITFFNARGLNLKTNGNLNNLYNEYQKELYELSSQDKTTFKKLLNKLIQWQKELKSQASILEPIMYWADDGTENDYEKSKYRDIEISDGVKYKIFQLGMDCNLNNFKKLANLD
;
A
#
# COMPACT_ATOMS: atom_id res chain seq x y z
N MET A 1 54.92 20.33 -27.25
CA MET A 1 53.61 19.66 -27.15
C MET A 1 53.00 19.49 -28.54
N ASN A 2 52.57 18.28 -28.89
CA ASN A 2 52.01 17.98 -30.21
C ASN A 2 50.60 18.58 -30.35
N LYS A 3 50.27 19.20 -31.50
CA LYS A 3 48.95 19.82 -31.77
C LYS A 3 47.78 18.84 -31.57
N SER A 4 48.02 17.55 -31.84
CA SER A 4 47.07 16.46 -31.58
C SER A 4 46.76 16.27 -30.08
N GLU A 5 47.77 16.45 -29.23
CA GLU A 5 47.70 16.30 -27.78
C GLU A 5 46.95 17.46 -27.11
N ILE A 6 47.16 18.68 -27.62
CA ILE A 6 46.41 19.88 -27.22
C ILE A 6 44.91 19.69 -27.53
N LEU A 7 44.58 19.23 -28.74
CA LEU A 7 43.19 19.02 -29.15
C LEU A 7 42.48 17.95 -28.31
N LYS A 8 43.18 16.84 -27.97
CA LYS A 8 42.64 15.82 -27.06
C LYS A 8 42.38 16.37 -25.67
N ASN A 9 43.29 17.19 -25.13
CA ASN A 9 43.13 17.82 -23.83
C ASN A 9 41.95 18.81 -23.80
N MET A 10 41.78 19.62 -24.85
CA MET A 10 40.62 20.52 -24.97
C MET A 10 39.30 19.76 -24.98
N LYS A 11 39.19 18.69 -25.77
CA LYS A 11 37.98 17.83 -25.81
C LYS A 11 37.70 17.20 -24.44
N ARG A 12 38.73 16.77 -23.70
CA ARG A 12 38.59 16.20 -22.36
C ARG A 12 38.08 17.23 -21.34
N ILE A 13 38.56 18.47 -21.42
CA ILE A 13 38.10 19.57 -20.55
C ILE A 13 36.63 19.90 -20.85
N GLU A 14 36.25 19.99 -22.13
CA GLU A 14 34.87 20.24 -22.53
C GLU A 14 33.93 19.13 -22.06
N LEU A 15 34.32 17.87 -22.23
CA LEU A 15 33.54 16.73 -21.75
C LEU A 15 33.33 16.77 -20.23
N LYS A 16 34.39 17.06 -19.46
CA LYS A 16 34.28 17.21 -17.99
C LYS A 16 33.31 18.32 -17.59
N ARG A 17 33.29 19.44 -18.32
CA ARG A 17 32.34 20.54 -18.07
C ARG A 17 30.90 20.11 -18.35
N LYS A 18 30.65 19.40 -19.45
CA LYS A 18 29.33 18.87 -19.80
C LYS A 18 28.81 17.86 -18.76
N ILE A 19 29.66 16.94 -18.31
CA ILE A 19 29.29 15.96 -17.26
C ILE A 19 28.88 16.69 -15.98
N LYS A 20 29.68 17.66 -15.52
CA LYS A 20 29.37 18.43 -14.31
C LYS A 20 28.05 19.20 -14.43
N GLN A 21 27.75 19.74 -15.62
CA GLN A 21 26.49 20.43 -15.87
C GLN A 21 25.29 19.47 -15.78
N ILE A 22 25.38 18.30 -16.41
CA ILE A 22 24.34 17.26 -16.37
C ILE A 22 24.12 16.76 -14.93
N GLU A 23 25.18 16.55 -14.16
CA GLU A 23 25.09 16.14 -12.75
C GLU A 23 24.35 17.19 -11.90
N LYS A 24 24.64 18.47 -12.14
CA LYS A 24 23.95 19.57 -11.46
C LYS A 24 22.46 19.61 -11.84
N GLU A 25 22.14 19.60 -13.13
CA GLU A 25 20.76 19.61 -13.62
C GLU A 25 19.94 18.44 -13.07
N LYS A 26 20.57 17.26 -12.99
CA LYS A 26 19.95 16.08 -12.38
C LYS A 26 19.70 16.28 -10.88
N SER A 27 20.64 16.85 -10.15
CA SER A 27 20.50 17.15 -8.72
C SER A 27 19.36 18.14 -8.47
N ASP A 28 19.34 19.24 -9.22
CA ASP A 28 18.33 20.30 -9.10
C ASP A 28 16.92 19.73 -9.40
N LEU A 29 16.80 18.84 -10.40
CA LEU A 29 15.56 18.15 -10.73
C LEU A 29 15.07 17.22 -9.61
N ILE A 30 15.98 16.44 -9.01
CA ILE A 30 15.66 15.54 -7.89
C ILE A 30 15.15 16.36 -6.69
N GLU A 31 15.82 17.47 -6.36
CA GLU A 31 15.41 18.36 -5.27
C GLU A 31 14.01 18.93 -5.51
N ALA A 32 13.75 19.43 -6.74
CA ALA A 32 12.44 19.96 -7.10
C ALA A 32 11.33 18.89 -7.05
N ASN A 33 11.62 17.65 -7.47
CA ASN A 33 10.66 16.54 -7.40
C ASN A 33 10.34 16.17 -5.96
N ASN A 34 11.38 16.02 -5.12
CA ASN A 34 11.23 15.70 -3.71
C ASN A 34 10.42 16.77 -2.97
N LYS A 35 10.67 18.06 -3.27
CA LYS A 35 9.91 19.16 -2.70
C LYS A 35 8.42 19.06 -3.05
N TYR A 36 8.09 18.88 -4.33
CA TYR A 36 6.70 18.74 -4.79
C TYR A 36 6.01 17.54 -4.12
N THR A 37 6.67 16.38 -4.09
CA THR A 37 6.09 15.18 -3.44
C THR A 37 5.91 15.39 -1.95
N LYS A 38 6.87 16.02 -1.25
CA LYS A 38 6.77 16.30 0.18
C LYS A 38 5.59 17.21 0.51
N GLU A 39 5.40 18.29 -0.24
CA GLU A 39 4.26 19.20 -0.04
C GLU A 39 2.92 18.47 -0.16
N HIS A 40 2.78 17.57 -1.14
CA HIS A 40 1.56 16.78 -1.32
C HIS A 40 1.39 15.67 -0.27
N LEU A 41 2.48 15.07 0.19
CA LEU A 41 2.47 14.09 1.29
C LEU A 41 2.01 14.73 2.60
N GLU A 42 2.47 15.94 2.90
CA GLU A 42 2.06 16.68 4.11
C GLU A 42 0.55 16.99 4.07
N ILE A 43 0.00 17.34 2.91
CA ILE A 43 -1.45 17.55 2.74
C ILE A 43 -2.21 16.23 2.90
N ALA A 44 -1.76 15.18 2.22
CA ALA A 44 -2.38 13.85 2.28
C ALA A 44 -2.43 13.32 3.73
N GLU A 45 -1.32 13.42 4.46
CA GLU A 45 -1.21 13.06 5.87
C GLU A 45 -2.16 13.89 6.74
N PHE A 46 -2.15 15.22 6.55
CA PHE A 46 -2.96 16.13 7.35
C PHE A 46 -4.46 15.82 7.23
N GLU A 47 -4.94 15.57 6.01
CA GLU A 47 -6.33 15.22 5.75
C GLU A 47 -6.72 13.90 6.43
N LEU A 48 -5.89 12.86 6.30
CA LEU A 48 -6.10 11.58 6.99
C LEU A 48 -6.11 11.77 8.51
N ARG A 49 -5.13 12.49 9.06
CA ARG A 49 -5.01 12.74 10.50
C ARG A 49 -6.24 13.47 11.06
N LYS A 50 -6.69 14.52 10.37
CA LYS A 50 -7.84 15.32 10.78
C LYS A 50 -9.10 14.44 10.92
N ILE A 51 -9.29 13.51 9.99
CA ILE A 51 -10.42 12.59 9.98
C ILE A 51 -10.26 11.49 11.04
N ALA A 52 -9.08 10.88 11.12
CA ALA A 52 -8.80 9.77 12.03
C ALA A 52 -8.83 10.18 13.50
N PHE A 53 -8.30 11.36 13.81
CA PHE A 53 -8.02 11.81 15.17
C PHE A 53 -8.63 13.18 15.45
N GLU A 54 -9.90 13.33 15.10
CA GLU A 54 -10.66 14.55 15.37
C GLU A 54 -10.55 14.97 16.84
N ASN A 55 -10.15 16.22 17.09
CA ASN A 55 -9.95 16.80 18.43
C ASN A 55 -8.88 16.12 19.30
N SER A 56 -7.95 15.38 18.69
CA SER A 56 -6.84 14.71 19.39
C SER A 56 -5.56 15.55 19.40
N THR A 57 -4.69 15.32 20.39
CA THR A 57 -3.31 15.86 20.44
C THR A 57 -2.32 15.08 19.56
N ILE A 58 -2.80 14.06 18.84
CA ILE A 58 -1.97 13.24 17.94
C ILE A 58 -1.40 14.13 16.84
N LYS A 59 -0.07 14.09 16.70
CA LYS A 59 0.69 15.00 15.84
C LYS A 59 0.79 14.52 14.40
N GLU A 60 0.73 13.21 14.18
CA GLU A 60 0.88 12.58 12.88
C GLU A 60 0.02 11.31 12.78
N PHE A 61 -0.52 11.05 11.58
CA PHE A 61 -1.16 9.80 11.19
C PHE A 61 -0.09 8.75 10.93
N VAL A 62 0.94 9.09 10.16
CA VAL A 62 2.16 8.29 9.94
C VAL A 62 3.41 9.17 9.98
N ASN A 63 4.57 8.59 10.30
CA ASN A 63 5.83 9.32 10.35
C ASN A 63 6.41 9.52 8.94
N LEU A 64 6.13 10.66 8.33
CA LEU A 64 6.65 11.01 6.99
C LEU A 64 8.19 11.11 6.93
N SER A 65 8.85 11.41 8.04
CA SER A 65 10.32 11.55 8.06
C SER A 65 11.04 10.20 7.88
N GLY A 66 10.36 9.10 8.16
CA GLY A 66 10.87 7.74 7.96
C GLY A 66 10.56 7.16 6.57
N LEU A 67 9.84 7.89 5.71
CA LEU A 67 9.39 7.41 4.40
C LEU A 67 10.39 7.78 3.30
N LEU A 68 10.90 6.78 2.58
CA LEU A 68 11.79 6.98 1.44
C LEU A 68 10.96 7.11 0.16
N ILE A 69 11.23 8.13 -0.66
CA ILE A 69 10.53 8.33 -1.94
C ILE A 69 11.42 7.81 -3.08
N LYS A 70 10.83 6.99 -3.95
CA LYS A 70 11.51 6.45 -5.12
C LYS A 70 10.61 6.58 -6.36
N TYR A 71 11.12 7.23 -7.40
CA TYR A 71 10.45 7.27 -8.70
C TYR A 71 10.87 6.05 -9.52
N THR A 72 9.91 5.30 -10.05
CA THR A 72 10.17 4.08 -10.81
C THR A 72 9.44 4.13 -12.15
N ASN A 73 10.01 3.46 -13.14
CA ASN A 73 9.32 3.21 -14.40
C ASN A 73 8.72 1.80 -14.34
N ASN A 74 7.48 1.66 -14.83
CA ASN A 74 6.90 0.38 -15.21
C ASN A 74 6.53 -0.56 -14.05
N THR A 75 5.59 -0.12 -13.21
CA THR A 75 5.04 -0.96 -12.11
C THR A 75 3.60 -1.44 -12.33
N GLY A 76 2.93 -1.00 -13.41
CA GLY A 76 1.50 -1.28 -13.63
C GLY A 76 0.55 -0.61 -12.63
N ARG A 77 1.08 0.18 -11.67
CA ARG A 77 0.36 0.93 -10.64
C ARG A 77 0.82 2.39 -10.60
N LEU A 78 -0.02 3.27 -10.07
CA LEU A 78 0.28 4.71 -9.96
C LEU A 78 1.31 5.01 -8.86
N ALA A 79 1.18 4.32 -7.73
CA ALA A 79 2.14 4.31 -6.63
C ALA A 79 2.05 2.97 -5.89
N GLY A 80 2.97 2.71 -4.98
CA GLY A 80 2.93 1.55 -4.09
C GLY A 80 3.86 1.69 -2.89
N TYR A 81 3.35 1.39 -1.69
CA TYR A 81 4.11 1.31 -0.46
C TYR A 81 4.80 -0.06 -0.31
N LYS A 82 6.08 -0.05 0.07
CA LYS A 82 6.89 -1.25 0.35
C LYS A 82 7.18 -1.38 1.83
N HIS A 83 6.38 -2.23 2.50
CA HIS A 83 6.44 -2.61 3.92
C HIS A 83 7.85 -2.67 4.52
N LYS A 84 8.72 -3.54 4.01
CA LYS A 84 10.03 -3.84 4.63
C LYS A 84 10.99 -2.64 4.71
N ASN A 85 10.86 -1.70 3.79
CA ASN A 85 11.85 -0.62 3.63
C ASN A 85 11.25 0.78 3.78
N LYS A 86 9.94 0.88 4.08
CA LYS A 86 9.19 2.14 4.10
C LYS A 86 9.45 3.00 2.86
N ILE A 87 9.42 2.34 1.69
CA ILE A 87 9.61 3.01 0.41
C ILE A 87 8.24 3.27 -0.21
N LEU A 88 7.97 4.53 -0.53
CA LEU A 88 6.90 4.92 -1.43
C LEU A 88 7.47 4.95 -2.86
N GLU A 89 7.08 3.95 -3.64
CA GLU A 89 7.38 3.93 -5.07
C GLU A 89 6.29 4.70 -5.82
N ILE A 90 6.67 5.68 -6.64
CA ILE A 90 5.76 6.49 -7.46
C ILE A 90 6.12 6.26 -8.92
N ASP A 91 5.14 5.94 -9.75
CA ASP A 91 5.37 5.81 -11.19
C ASP A 91 5.81 7.16 -11.78
N GLU A 92 6.93 7.17 -12.49
CA GLU A 92 7.58 8.40 -12.97
C GLU A 92 6.71 9.12 -14.02
N GLU A 93 6.05 8.38 -14.92
CA GLU A 93 5.14 9.00 -15.89
C GLU A 93 3.92 9.61 -15.21
N TYR A 94 3.33 8.90 -14.25
CA TYR A 94 2.21 9.41 -13.46
C TYR A 94 2.61 10.66 -12.68
N PHE A 95 3.78 10.65 -12.05
CA PHE A 95 4.32 11.79 -11.33
C PHE A 95 4.50 13.01 -12.25
N ILE A 96 5.11 12.83 -13.43
CA ILE A 96 5.29 13.92 -14.41
C ILE A 96 3.94 14.48 -14.85
N LYS A 97 2.94 13.62 -15.14
CA LYS A 97 1.56 14.03 -15.48
C LYS A 97 0.88 14.80 -14.34
N CYS A 98 1.22 14.49 -13.09
CA CYS A 98 0.66 15.21 -11.95
C CYS A 98 1.33 16.56 -11.74
N LYS A 99 2.67 16.60 -11.80
CA LYS A 99 3.50 17.79 -11.60
C LYS A 99 3.32 18.83 -12.71
N SER A 100 2.98 18.41 -13.92
CA SER A 100 2.72 19.32 -15.05
C SER A 100 1.44 20.13 -14.88
N ARG A 101 0.56 19.74 -13.95
CA ARG A 101 -0.59 20.55 -13.56
C ARG A 101 -0.13 21.53 -12.49
N GLU A 102 -0.37 22.82 -12.72
CA GLU A 102 0.00 23.84 -11.74
C GLU A 102 -0.79 23.66 -10.43
N GLY A 103 -0.12 23.84 -9.30
CA GLY A 103 -0.73 23.84 -7.96
C GLY A 103 -0.96 22.45 -7.35
N ILE A 104 -1.92 22.37 -6.43
CA ILE A 104 -2.24 21.14 -5.70
C ILE A 104 -3.01 20.17 -6.58
N ASN A 105 -2.49 18.94 -6.68
CA ASN A 105 -3.12 17.90 -7.46
C ASN A 105 -3.88 16.91 -6.57
N ASN A 106 -5.21 17.04 -6.52
CA ASN A 106 -6.08 16.22 -5.67
C ASN A 106 -5.97 14.72 -6.00
N LYS A 107 -5.81 14.33 -7.27
CA LYS A 107 -5.65 12.91 -7.63
C LYS A 107 -4.34 12.33 -7.12
N PHE A 108 -3.29 13.14 -7.14
CA PHE A 108 -2.02 12.77 -6.55
C PHE A 108 -2.15 12.63 -5.03
N ILE A 109 -2.84 13.56 -4.36
CA ILE A 109 -3.16 13.45 -2.93
C ILE A 109 -3.94 12.18 -2.62
N GLU A 110 -5.03 11.88 -3.35
CA GLU A 110 -5.81 10.65 -3.18
C GLU A 110 -4.92 9.39 -3.30
N THR A 111 -3.99 9.39 -4.27
CA THR A 111 -3.03 8.29 -4.44
C THR A 111 -2.09 8.19 -3.25
N LEU A 112 -1.54 9.30 -2.79
CA LEU A 112 -0.66 9.32 -1.62
C LEU A 112 -1.40 8.89 -0.35
N GLN A 113 -2.65 9.31 -0.17
CA GLN A 113 -3.50 8.89 0.96
C GLN A 113 -3.69 7.37 0.99
N HIS A 114 -3.94 6.75 -0.16
CA HIS A 114 -4.01 5.29 -0.29
C HIS A 114 -2.75 4.61 0.23
N GLU A 115 -1.57 5.09 -0.19
CA GLU A 115 -0.30 4.52 0.24
C GLU A 115 0.06 4.83 1.71
N LEU A 116 -0.36 5.99 2.23
CA LEU A 116 -0.19 6.32 3.65
C LEU A 116 -1.08 5.45 4.55
N ILE A 117 -2.24 5.01 4.07
CA ILE A 117 -3.07 4.03 4.78
C ILE A 117 -2.38 2.67 4.82
N HIS A 118 -1.74 2.23 3.73
CA HIS A 118 -0.91 1.03 3.74
C HIS A 118 0.20 1.11 4.77
N TYR A 119 0.88 2.26 4.80
CA TYR A 119 1.92 2.52 5.78
C TYR A 119 1.37 2.48 7.22
N TYR A 120 0.20 3.07 7.46
CA TYR A 120 -0.44 3.04 8.77
C TYR A 120 -0.79 1.61 9.21
N CYS A 121 -1.41 0.84 8.33
CA CYS A 121 -1.78 -0.56 8.60
C CYS A 121 -0.55 -1.41 8.91
N ASP A 122 0.55 -1.21 8.18
CA ASP A 122 1.83 -1.87 8.41
C ASP A 122 2.37 -1.60 9.83
N GLU A 123 2.49 -0.33 10.23
CA GLU A 123 3.06 0.01 11.54
C GLU A 123 2.17 -0.35 12.74
N ASN A 124 0.85 -0.28 12.55
CA ASN A 124 -0.10 -0.32 13.67
C ASN A 124 -0.89 -1.64 13.75
N LEU A 125 -1.11 -2.32 12.63
CA LEU A 125 -2.02 -3.48 12.54
C LEU A 125 -1.30 -4.79 12.15
N ASP A 126 -0.12 -4.72 11.51
CA ASP A 126 0.59 -5.94 11.07
C ASP A 126 1.28 -6.73 12.21
N LYS A 127 1.15 -6.26 13.47
CA LYS A 127 1.66 -6.95 14.67
C LYS A 127 1.10 -8.37 14.86
N PHE A 128 0.05 -8.74 14.14
CA PHE A 128 -0.60 -10.04 14.22
C PHE A 128 -0.40 -10.94 12.97
N SER A 129 0.41 -10.53 11.99
CA SER A 129 0.83 -11.31 10.80
C SER A 129 -0.30 -11.81 9.89
N LEU A 130 -1.40 -11.06 9.78
CA LEU A 130 -2.45 -11.30 8.79
C LEU A 130 -2.42 -10.13 7.81
N TYR A 131 -1.55 -10.22 6.79
CA TYR A 131 -1.24 -9.24 5.73
C TYR A 131 -2.26 -8.09 5.60
N SER A 132 -2.12 -7.07 6.47
CA SER A 132 -3.02 -5.92 6.55
C SER A 132 -2.77 -4.88 5.45
N GLY A 133 -1.74 -5.09 4.62
CA GLY A 133 -1.27 -4.18 3.59
C GLY A 133 -1.62 -4.55 2.15
N ALA A 134 -2.43 -5.61 1.94
CA ALA A 134 -2.97 -5.85 0.60
C ALA A 134 -4.21 -4.96 0.39
N ASP A 135 -4.35 -4.36 -0.81
CA ASP A 135 -5.56 -3.65 -1.24
C ASP A 135 -6.83 -4.50 -1.08
N SER A 136 -6.66 -5.82 -1.14
CA SER A 136 -7.69 -6.83 -1.01
C SER A 136 -8.01 -7.24 0.43
N SER A 137 -7.21 -6.80 1.42
CA SER A 137 -7.40 -7.22 2.80
C SER A 137 -8.64 -6.57 3.41
N PRO A 138 -9.45 -7.32 4.19
CA PRO A 138 -10.60 -6.74 4.91
C PRO A 138 -10.20 -5.58 5.83
N ILE A 139 -8.98 -5.60 6.36
CA ILE A 139 -8.45 -4.55 7.23
C ILE A 139 -8.25 -3.26 6.45
N PHE A 140 -7.47 -3.31 5.36
CA PHE A 140 -7.23 -2.15 4.52
C PHE A 140 -8.55 -1.57 3.99
N HIS A 141 -9.45 -2.45 3.54
CA HIS A 141 -10.77 -2.05 3.05
C HIS A 141 -11.62 -1.33 4.09
N SER A 142 -11.61 -1.82 5.34
CA SER A 142 -12.33 -1.19 6.45
C SER A 142 -11.81 0.23 6.70
N VAL A 143 -10.48 0.41 6.65
CA VAL A 143 -9.86 1.73 6.82
C VAL A 143 -10.21 2.66 5.67
N ILE A 144 -10.16 2.19 4.43
CA ILE A 144 -10.57 2.99 3.25
C ILE A 144 -12.04 3.39 3.35
N THR A 145 -12.93 2.45 3.71
CA THR A 145 -14.36 2.70 3.87
C THR A 145 -14.63 3.75 4.95
N PHE A 146 -13.89 3.68 6.06
CA PHE A 146 -13.98 4.67 7.12
C PHE A 146 -13.65 6.09 6.65
N PHE A 147 -12.57 6.24 5.88
CA PHE A 147 -12.19 7.54 5.34
C PHE A 147 -13.17 8.04 4.27
N ASN A 148 -13.65 7.15 3.40
CA ASN A 148 -14.61 7.50 2.36
C ASN A 148 -15.96 7.94 2.93
N ALA A 149 -16.44 7.28 4.00
CA ALA A 149 -17.64 7.71 4.72
C ALA A 149 -17.51 9.14 5.30
N ARG A 150 -16.29 9.65 5.44
CA ARG A 150 -15.98 10.99 5.96
C ARG A 150 -15.51 11.97 4.87
N GLY A 151 -15.82 11.65 3.62
CA GLY A 151 -15.66 12.58 2.48
C GLY A 151 -14.37 12.44 1.68
N LEU A 152 -13.53 11.43 1.95
CA LEU A 152 -12.45 11.09 1.01
C LEU A 152 -12.98 10.24 -0.16
N ASN A 153 -12.20 10.18 -1.23
CA ASN A 153 -12.54 9.46 -2.46
C ASN A 153 -11.43 8.48 -2.84
N LEU A 154 -11.15 7.57 -1.91
CA LEU A 154 -10.09 6.57 -2.04
C LEU A 154 -10.63 5.33 -2.74
N LYS A 155 -9.83 4.75 -3.62
CA LYS A 155 -10.20 3.56 -4.39
C LYS A 155 -9.70 2.31 -3.71
N THR A 156 -10.53 1.28 -3.72
CA THR A 156 -10.13 -0.11 -3.45
C THR A 156 -10.18 -0.90 -4.76
N ASN A 157 -9.60 -2.10 -4.78
CA ASN A 157 -9.73 -2.99 -5.93
C ASN A 157 -11.21 -3.42 -6.09
N GLY A 158 -11.86 -2.95 -7.16
CA GLY A 158 -13.32 -2.93 -7.31
C GLY A 158 -14.00 -4.30 -7.27
N ASN A 159 -13.32 -5.37 -7.72
CA ASN A 159 -13.87 -6.73 -7.70
C ASN A 159 -14.05 -7.28 -6.27
N LEU A 160 -13.39 -6.69 -5.29
CA LEU A 160 -13.40 -7.13 -3.90
C LEU A 160 -14.35 -6.32 -3.01
N ASN A 161 -14.90 -5.20 -3.51
CA ASN A 161 -15.91 -4.41 -2.81
C ASN A 161 -17.16 -5.21 -2.50
N ASN A 162 -17.69 -5.94 -3.48
CA ASN A 162 -18.89 -6.75 -3.29
C ASN A 162 -18.63 -7.90 -2.31
N LEU A 163 -17.48 -8.57 -2.43
CA LEU A 163 -17.10 -9.67 -1.54
C LEU A 163 -16.86 -9.18 -0.10
N TYR A 164 -16.22 -8.03 0.08
CA TYR A 164 -16.06 -7.43 1.40
C TYR A 164 -17.41 -7.08 2.04
N ASN A 165 -18.31 -6.44 1.28
CA ASN A 165 -19.64 -6.06 1.78
C ASN A 165 -20.47 -7.28 2.18
N GLU A 166 -20.41 -8.36 1.38
CA GLU A 166 -21.17 -9.59 1.63
C GLU A 166 -20.62 -10.41 2.80
N TYR A 167 -19.30 -10.57 2.88
CA TYR A 167 -18.68 -11.53 3.81
C TYR A 167 -18.05 -10.89 5.05
N GLN A 168 -17.91 -9.56 5.09
CA GLN A 168 -17.36 -8.79 6.22
C GLN A 168 -18.33 -7.69 6.66
N LYS A 169 -19.63 -7.98 6.60
CA LYS A 169 -20.72 -7.04 6.86
C LYS A 169 -20.57 -6.27 8.18
N GLU A 170 -20.15 -6.94 9.25
CA GLU A 170 -19.95 -6.28 10.55
C GLU A 170 -18.86 -5.19 10.47
N LEU A 171 -17.73 -5.48 9.82
CA LEU A 171 -16.64 -4.51 9.64
C LEU A 171 -17.05 -3.37 8.71
N TYR A 172 -17.79 -3.68 7.63
CA TYR A 172 -18.30 -2.69 6.71
C TYR A 172 -19.29 -1.74 7.39
N GLU A 173 -20.28 -2.26 8.12
CA GLU A 173 -21.28 -1.46 8.84
C GLU A 173 -20.62 -0.58 9.92
N LEU A 174 -19.62 -1.12 10.63
CA LEU A 174 -18.86 -0.33 11.59
C LEU A 174 -18.10 0.81 10.91
N SER A 175 -17.42 0.52 9.79
CA SER A 175 -16.56 1.48 9.08
C SER A 175 -17.35 2.59 8.40
N SER A 176 -18.51 2.26 7.83
CA SER A 176 -19.37 3.18 7.07
C SER A 176 -20.20 4.13 7.94
N GLN A 177 -20.36 3.84 9.24
CA GLN A 177 -21.10 4.71 10.16
C GLN A 177 -20.32 5.99 10.50
N ASP A 178 -20.90 7.17 10.24
CA ASP A 178 -20.31 8.49 10.56
C ASP A 178 -19.90 8.63 12.04
N LYS A 179 -20.70 8.07 12.95
CA LYS A 179 -20.45 8.12 14.41
C LYS A 179 -19.30 7.23 14.89
N THR A 180 -18.79 6.34 14.06
CA THR A 180 -17.65 5.48 14.44
C THR A 180 -16.41 6.34 14.58
N THR A 181 -15.69 6.25 15.71
CA THR A 181 -14.38 6.88 15.83
C THR A 181 -13.31 5.96 15.26
N PHE A 182 -12.21 6.52 14.75
CA PHE A 182 -11.13 5.69 14.21
C PHE A 182 -10.57 4.74 15.26
N LYS A 183 -10.42 5.19 16.51
CA LYS A 183 -10.02 4.34 17.65
C LYS A 183 -10.95 3.14 17.83
N LYS A 184 -12.27 3.34 17.70
CA LYS A 184 -13.25 2.24 17.81
C LYS A 184 -13.07 1.24 16.67
N LEU A 185 -12.87 1.72 15.44
CA LEU A 185 -12.58 0.86 14.29
C LEU A 185 -11.29 0.06 14.51
N LEU A 186 -10.18 0.71 14.86
CA LEU A 186 -8.89 0.06 15.07
C LEU A 186 -8.97 -1.04 16.14
N ASN A 187 -9.63 -0.76 17.26
CA ASN A 187 -9.81 -1.76 18.31
C ASN A 187 -10.57 -3.00 17.80
N LYS A 188 -11.62 -2.80 16.99
CA LYS A 188 -12.36 -3.91 16.39
C LYS A 188 -11.52 -4.67 15.38
N LEU A 189 -10.73 -3.99 14.54
CA LEU A 189 -9.82 -4.63 13.57
C LEU A 189 -8.76 -5.48 14.27
N ILE A 190 -8.15 -4.96 15.35
CA ILE A 190 -7.19 -5.71 16.17
C ILE A 190 -7.84 -6.92 16.84
N GLN A 191 -9.04 -6.76 17.38
CA GLN A 191 -9.79 -7.86 17.98
C GLN A 191 -10.08 -8.94 16.93
N TRP A 192 -10.60 -8.53 15.76
CA TRP A 192 -10.90 -9.42 14.64
C TRP A 192 -9.65 -10.18 14.16
N GLN A 193 -8.49 -9.52 14.04
CA GLN A 193 -7.22 -10.18 13.74
C GLN A 193 -6.82 -11.23 14.79
N LYS A 194 -7.01 -10.92 16.09
CA LYS A 194 -6.70 -11.85 17.18
C LYS A 194 -7.62 -13.07 17.16
N GLU A 195 -8.92 -12.86 16.95
CA GLU A 195 -9.92 -13.92 16.83
C GLU A 195 -9.57 -14.84 15.66
N LEU A 196 -9.32 -14.27 14.47
CA LEU A 196 -8.84 -15.03 13.32
C LEU A 196 -7.57 -15.80 13.61
N LYS A 197 -6.55 -15.17 14.21
CA LYS A 197 -5.29 -15.84 14.54
C LYS A 197 -5.48 -17.01 15.52
N SER A 198 -6.36 -16.84 16.50
CA SER A 198 -6.68 -17.90 17.48
C SER A 198 -7.40 -19.09 16.83
N GLN A 199 -8.15 -18.85 15.76
CA GLN A 199 -8.82 -19.86 14.93
C GLN A 199 -7.88 -20.40 13.83
N ALA A 200 -6.82 -19.67 13.48
CA ALA A 200 -5.91 -19.96 12.38
C ALA A 200 -4.78 -20.95 12.68
N SER A 201 -4.69 -21.52 13.88
CA SER A 201 -3.99 -22.81 14.06
C SER A 201 -4.58 -23.93 13.17
N ILE A 202 -5.74 -23.66 12.54
CA ILE A 202 -6.45 -24.52 11.59
C ILE A 202 -6.48 -23.91 10.15
N LEU A 203 -6.04 -22.66 9.93
CA LEU A 203 -6.40 -21.85 8.74
C LEU A 203 -5.24 -21.06 8.07
N GLU A 204 -4.00 -21.49 8.21
CA GLU A 204 -2.83 -20.87 7.55
C GLU A 204 -2.92 -20.60 6.02
N PRO A 205 -3.79 -21.20 5.19
CA PRO A 205 -3.80 -20.89 3.75
C PRO A 205 -4.57 -19.63 3.31
N ILE A 206 -5.32 -18.93 4.17
CA ILE A 206 -6.45 -18.07 3.72
C ILE A 206 -6.07 -16.77 2.97
N MET A 207 -4.86 -16.21 3.11
CA MET A 207 -4.64 -14.80 2.75
C MET A 207 -3.45 -14.52 1.82
N TYR A 208 -3.10 -15.46 0.94
CA TYR A 208 -2.19 -15.15 -0.15
C TYR A 208 -2.99 -14.51 -1.30
N TRP A 209 -2.65 -13.32 -1.75
CA TRP A 209 -2.80 -12.96 -3.16
C TRP A 209 -1.46 -12.38 -3.54
N ALA A 210 -0.78 -13.04 -4.47
CA ALA A 210 0.49 -12.59 -4.97
C ALA A 210 0.25 -11.35 -5.82
N ASP A 211 1.00 -10.29 -5.51
CA ASP A 211 1.18 -9.10 -6.35
C ASP A 211 2.08 -9.49 -7.52
N ASP A 212 1.58 -10.31 -8.45
CA ASP A 212 2.21 -10.50 -9.75
C ASP A 212 1.18 -10.17 -10.83
N GLY A 213 1.31 -8.98 -11.40
CA GLY A 213 0.44 -8.38 -12.42
C GLY A 213 0.26 -9.19 -13.69
N THR A 214 -0.34 -10.37 -13.57
CA THR A 214 -0.85 -11.20 -14.64
C THR A 214 -2.35 -11.29 -14.42
N GLU A 215 -3.08 -10.50 -15.21
CA GLU A 215 -4.42 -10.90 -15.62
C GLU A 215 -4.29 -12.29 -16.23
N ASN A 216 -4.56 -13.32 -15.44
CA ASN A 216 -4.88 -14.63 -15.96
C ASN A 216 -6.09 -15.15 -15.22
N ASP A 217 -7.05 -15.60 -16.02
CA ASP A 217 -8.28 -16.28 -15.65
C ASP A 217 -8.02 -17.39 -14.61
N TYR A 218 -8.05 -17.04 -13.33
CA TYR A 218 -8.16 -18.02 -12.26
C TYR A 218 -9.63 -18.26 -11.95
N GLU A 219 -10.21 -19.11 -12.80
CA GLU A 219 -11.55 -19.66 -12.71
C GLU A 219 -11.91 -20.10 -11.28
N LYS A 220 -13.00 -19.52 -10.76
CA LYS A 220 -14.20 -20.14 -10.12
C LYS A 220 -14.09 -21.40 -9.23
N SER A 221 -12.92 -21.90 -8.88
CA SER A 221 -12.77 -23.16 -8.15
C SER A 221 -12.00 -22.96 -6.85
N LYS A 222 -12.67 -23.39 -5.77
CA LYS A 222 -12.19 -23.52 -4.38
C LYS A 222 -12.54 -22.37 -3.42
N TYR A 223 -13.84 -22.18 -3.25
CA TYR A 223 -14.40 -21.71 -1.98
C TYR A 223 -14.69 -22.93 -1.11
N ARG A 224 -14.26 -22.92 0.16
CA ARG A 224 -14.82 -23.84 1.16
C ARG A 224 -15.60 -23.02 2.18
N ASP A 225 -16.87 -23.35 2.34
CA ASP A 225 -17.68 -22.82 3.43
C ASP A 225 -17.18 -23.44 4.74
N ILE A 226 -16.83 -22.61 5.71
CA ILE A 226 -16.67 -23.04 7.09
C ILE A 226 -17.68 -22.27 7.93
N GLU A 227 -18.50 -23.03 8.64
CA GLU A 227 -19.37 -22.53 9.69
C GLU A 227 -18.57 -22.59 11.00
N ILE A 228 -18.39 -21.44 11.63
CA ILE A 228 -17.77 -21.34 12.95
C ILE A 228 -18.90 -21.26 13.98
N SER A 229 -18.66 -21.83 15.17
CA SER A 229 -19.58 -21.75 16.30
C SER A 229 -20.08 -20.31 16.49
N ASP A 230 -21.40 -20.15 16.60
CA ASP A 230 -22.20 -18.92 16.58
C ASP A 230 -22.87 -18.57 15.24
N GLY A 231 -22.86 -19.49 14.27
CA GLY A 231 -23.70 -19.41 13.06
C GLY A 231 -23.18 -18.43 12.00
N VAL A 232 -21.95 -17.94 12.15
CA VAL A 232 -21.29 -17.08 11.18
C VAL A 232 -20.59 -17.95 10.14
N LYS A 233 -20.98 -17.80 8.87
CA LYS A 233 -20.42 -18.52 7.73
C LYS A 233 -19.30 -17.71 7.09
N TYR A 234 -18.11 -18.28 7.02
CA TYR A 234 -16.97 -17.69 6.32
C TYR A 234 -16.60 -18.54 5.11
N LYS A 235 -16.23 -17.88 4.00
CA LYS A 235 -15.66 -18.56 2.83
C LYS A 235 -14.14 -18.44 2.84
N ILE A 236 -13.48 -19.58 2.74
CA ILE A 236 -12.04 -19.69 2.61
C ILE A 236 -11.64 -19.56 1.14
N PHE A 237 -10.64 -18.73 0.89
CA PHE A 237 -9.88 -18.74 -0.35
C PHE A 237 -8.82 -19.84 -0.26
N GLN A 238 -8.97 -20.89 -1.06
CA GLN A 238 -7.90 -21.85 -1.24
C GLN A 238 -7.04 -21.41 -2.42
N LEU A 239 -5.80 -21.01 -2.16
CA LEU A 239 -4.87 -20.72 -3.24
C LEU A 239 -4.37 -22.02 -3.85
N GLY A 240 -4.53 -22.10 -5.17
CA GLY A 240 -3.81 -23.07 -5.98
C GLY A 240 -2.33 -22.74 -5.97
N MET A 241 -1.59 -23.40 -5.08
CA MET A 241 -0.23 -23.82 -5.42
C MET A 241 -0.15 -25.31 -5.14
N ASP A 242 0.41 -26.05 -6.09
CA ASP A 242 0.67 -27.49 -6.03
C ASP A 242 1.69 -27.85 -4.92
N CYS A 243 1.38 -27.57 -3.67
CA CYS A 243 1.95 -28.28 -2.55
C CYS A 243 1.14 -29.55 -2.34
N ASN A 244 1.56 -30.59 -3.07
CA ASN A 244 1.15 -31.97 -2.91
C ASN A 244 1.15 -32.32 -1.42
N LEU A 245 -0.04 -32.52 -0.83
CA LEU A 245 -0.28 -32.76 0.60
C LEU A 245 0.57 -33.94 1.15
N ASN A 246 0.99 -34.84 0.25
CA ASN A 246 1.86 -35.98 0.55
C ASN A 246 3.30 -35.59 0.92
N ASN A 247 3.81 -34.43 0.49
CA ASN A 247 5.15 -33.96 0.85
C ASN A 247 5.21 -33.36 2.26
N PHE A 248 4.10 -32.82 2.76
CA PHE A 248 4.03 -32.26 4.12
C PHE A 248 4.01 -33.36 5.19
N LYS A 249 3.30 -34.47 4.92
CA LYS A 249 3.29 -35.66 5.81
C LYS A 249 4.69 -36.28 5.97
N LYS A 250 5.46 -36.34 4.87
CA LYS A 250 6.84 -36.87 4.88
C LYS A 250 7.85 -35.99 5.63
N LEU A 251 7.62 -34.67 5.72
CA LEU A 251 8.54 -33.75 6.40
C LEU A 251 8.24 -33.57 7.89
N ALA A 252 7.05 -33.97 8.34
CA ALA A 252 6.62 -33.81 9.73
C ALA A 252 6.88 -35.04 10.63
N ASN A 253 7.37 -36.17 10.09
CA ASN A 253 7.48 -37.46 10.82
C ASN A 253 6.19 -37.80 11.60
N LEU A 254 5.05 -37.61 10.95
CA LEU A 254 3.75 -38.06 11.46
C LEU A 254 3.24 -39.06 10.43
N ASP A 255 3.28 -40.34 10.80
CA ASP A 255 2.85 -41.48 9.96
C ASP A 255 1.44 -41.29 9.36
#